data_AF-A0A7V5VEI5-F1
#
_entry.id   AF-A0A7V5VEI5-F1
#
_cell.length_a   1.000
_cell.length_b   1.000
_cell.length_c   1.000
_cell.angle_alpha   90.00
_cell.angle_beta   90.00
_cell.angle_gamma   90.00
#
_symmetry.space_group_name_H-M   'P 1'
#
loop_
_entity.id
_entity.type
_entity.pdbx_description
1 polymer ?
#
loop_
_entity_poly.entity_id
_entity_poly.type
_entity_poly.pdbx_seq_one_letter_code
_entity_poly.pdbx_strand_id
1 'polypeptide(L)'
;MKIITYPDRKEWPGLCARPFASDKDIRSGVADILNQVRQQGDAALFELTRRFDGARLSSLSREVPETTELAPPLRAAIDMARSNIEQFHRAQKRTEKAVETQPGVLCWRRAVPVERVGLYIPGGSAPLFSTLLMLAVPARLAGCREIVVCTPPNADGHIAPAILYTARILGIKRLFTIGGAQAVAAMCYGTESVPRVDKIFGPGNRYVTLAKQMAQSA
;
A
#
# COMPACT_ATOMS: atom_id res chain seq x y z
N MET A 1 23.67 -4.16 21.26
CA MET A 1 22.85 -2.95 21.51
C MET A 1 23.72 -1.97 22.31
N LYS A 2 23.85 -0.72 21.87
CA LYS A 2 24.64 0.30 22.58
C LYS A 2 23.76 0.96 23.66
N ILE A 3 24.20 0.92 24.92
CA ILE A 3 23.53 1.60 26.03
C ILE A 3 24.14 3.00 26.16
N ILE A 4 23.29 4.03 26.29
CA ILE A 4 23.70 5.42 26.42
C ILE A 4 22.98 5.98 27.65
N THR A 5 23.73 6.24 28.71
CA THR A 5 23.18 6.63 30.01
C THR A 5 23.26 8.14 30.16
N TYR A 6 22.11 8.80 30.38
CA TYR A 6 21.99 10.25 30.58
C TYR A 6 22.72 11.11 29.52
N PRO A 7 22.47 10.90 28.20
CA PRO A 7 23.14 11.69 27.17
C PRO A 7 22.78 13.18 27.29
N ASP A 8 23.74 14.04 26.99
CA ASP A 8 23.50 15.47 26.90
C ASP A 8 22.45 15.74 25.80
N ARG A 9 21.60 16.75 26.00
CA ARG A 9 20.58 17.15 25.01
C ARG A 9 21.20 17.47 23.64
N LYS A 10 22.46 17.91 23.60
CA LYS A 10 23.21 18.16 22.35
C LYS A 10 23.44 16.88 21.54
N GLU A 11 23.44 15.71 22.18
CA GLU A 11 23.63 14.41 21.51
C GLU A 11 22.34 13.86 20.92
N TRP A 12 21.18 14.27 21.45
CA TRP A 12 19.87 13.72 21.10
C TRP A 12 19.57 13.74 19.59
N PRO A 13 19.88 14.81 18.81
CA PRO A 13 19.66 14.80 17.37
C PRO A 13 20.38 13.66 16.65
N GLY A 14 21.62 13.35 17.06
CA GLY A 14 22.38 12.23 16.52
C GLY A 14 21.82 10.87 16.93
N LEU A 15 21.28 10.77 18.15
CA LEU A 15 20.63 9.55 18.65
C LEU A 15 19.28 9.27 17.99
N CYS A 16 18.57 10.32 17.58
CA CYS A 16 17.31 10.22 16.84
C CYS A 16 17.51 10.02 15.33
N ALA A 17 18.74 10.19 14.83
CA ALA A 17 19.05 10.00 13.41
C ALA A 17 18.85 8.53 13.02
N ARG A 18 18.17 8.32 11.88
CA ARG A 18 17.98 6.98 11.31
C ARG A 18 19.21 6.60 10.50
N PRO A 19 19.57 5.30 10.43
CA PRO A 19 20.69 4.81 9.64
C PRO A 19 20.35 4.74 8.13
N PHE A 20 19.78 5.81 7.57
CA PHE A 20 19.49 5.87 6.15
C PHE A 20 20.73 6.39 5.41
N ALA A 21 21.20 5.63 4.41
CA ALA A 21 22.08 6.20 3.40
C ALA A 21 21.34 7.31 2.63
N SER A 22 22.08 8.22 2.00
CA SER A 22 21.53 9.29 1.17
C SER A 22 20.59 8.74 0.08
N ASP A 23 19.45 9.38 -0.14
CA ASP A 23 18.54 9.02 -1.24
C ASP A 23 19.03 9.53 -2.61
N LYS A 24 20.08 10.38 -2.64
CA LYS A 24 20.67 10.86 -3.90
C LYS A 24 21.05 9.71 -4.82
N ASP A 25 21.52 8.60 -4.25
CA ASP A 25 22.06 7.46 -5.00
C ASP A 25 20.96 6.61 -5.66
N ILE A 26 19.71 6.71 -5.19
CA ILE A 26 18.58 5.94 -5.73
C ILE A 26 17.56 6.79 -6.49
N ARG A 27 17.65 8.13 -6.38
CA ARG A 27 16.68 9.05 -6.98
C ARG A 27 16.60 8.93 -8.50
N SER A 28 17.75 8.87 -9.19
CA SER A 28 17.79 8.70 -10.65
C SER A 28 17.12 7.39 -11.05
N GLY A 29 17.49 6.27 -10.41
CA GLY A 29 16.90 4.97 -10.70
C GLY A 29 15.39 4.92 -10.45
N VAL A 30 14.89 5.56 -9.40
CA VAL A 30 13.44 5.69 -9.17
C VAL A 30 12.80 6.55 -10.27
N ALA A 31 13.40 7.67 -10.65
CA ALA A 31 12.91 8.53 -11.73
C ALA A 31 12.80 7.76 -13.05
N ASP A 32 13.82 6.97 -13.38
CA ASP A 32 13.87 6.15 -14.58
C ASP A 32 12.75 5.11 -14.59
N ILE A 33 12.53 4.41 -13.46
CA ILE A 33 11.43 3.45 -13.31
C ILE A 33 10.07 4.12 -13.49
N LEU A 34 9.85 5.28 -12.85
CA LEU A 34 8.58 6.01 -12.97
C LEU A 34 8.33 6.43 -14.41
N ASN A 35 9.34 6.98 -15.10
CA ASN A 35 9.24 7.42 -16.49
C ASN A 35 9.03 6.24 -17.44
N GLN A 36 9.72 5.13 -17.21
CA GLN A 36 9.60 3.93 -18.03
C GLN A 36 8.16 3.39 -17.98
N VAL A 37 7.57 3.26 -16.79
CA VAL A 37 6.17 2.83 -16.64
C VAL A 37 5.20 3.83 -17.26
N ARG A 38 5.45 5.14 -17.10
CA ARG A 38 4.61 6.20 -17.70
C ARG A 38 4.59 6.13 -19.23
N GLN A 39 5.71 5.77 -19.86
CA GLN A 39 5.85 5.73 -21.33
C GLN A 39 5.42 4.40 -21.94
N GLN A 40 5.65 3.29 -21.22
CA GLN A 40 5.55 1.93 -21.79
C GLN A 40 4.45 1.07 -21.15
N GLY A 41 3.76 1.57 -20.12
CA GLY A 41 2.63 0.89 -19.50
C GLY A 41 2.98 -0.51 -18.99
N ASP A 42 2.11 -1.47 -19.28
CA ASP A 42 2.24 -2.88 -18.87
C ASP A 42 3.53 -3.53 -19.37
N ALA A 43 4.06 -3.13 -20.52
CA ALA A 43 5.30 -3.70 -21.06
C ALA A 43 6.48 -3.46 -20.10
N ALA A 44 6.59 -2.26 -19.54
CA ALA A 44 7.58 -1.96 -18.51
C ALA A 44 7.32 -2.74 -17.22
N LEU A 45 6.06 -2.94 -16.82
CA LEU A 45 5.74 -3.71 -15.62
C LEU A 45 6.21 -5.16 -15.73
N PHE A 46 5.95 -5.83 -16.86
CA PHE A 46 6.45 -7.18 -17.11
C PHE A 46 7.98 -7.25 -17.09
N GLU A 47 8.67 -6.29 -17.71
CA GLU A 47 10.13 -6.25 -17.73
C GLU A 47 10.72 -6.04 -16.33
N LEU A 48 10.20 -5.06 -15.59
CA LEU A 48 10.71 -4.68 -14.27
C LEU A 48 10.41 -5.75 -13.23
N THR A 49 9.27 -6.42 -13.29
CA THR A 49 8.97 -7.59 -12.44
C THR A 49 9.91 -8.75 -12.76
N ARG A 50 10.19 -9.04 -14.04
CA ARG A 50 11.19 -10.05 -14.40
C ARG A 50 12.57 -9.68 -13.86
N ARG A 51 12.96 -8.42 -13.95
CA ARG A 51 14.29 -7.93 -13.53
C ARG A 51 14.47 -7.93 -12.01
N PHE A 52 13.50 -7.44 -11.26
CA PHE A 52 13.64 -7.20 -9.83
C PHE A 52 13.04 -8.27 -8.94
N ASP A 53 11.95 -8.92 -9.39
CA ASP A 53 11.27 -9.98 -8.64
C ASP A 53 11.65 -11.39 -9.17
N GLY A 54 12.35 -11.47 -10.31
CA GLY A 54 12.78 -12.73 -10.93
C GLY A 54 11.65 -13.52 -11.62
N ALA A 55 10.42 -13.00 -11.61
CA ALA A 55 9.23 -13.68 -12.07
C ALA A 55 8.88 -13.30 -13.52
N ARG A 56 8.68 -14.31 -14.38
CA ARG A 56 8.12 -14.10 -15.73
C ARG A 56 6.62 -14.32 -15.69
N LEU A 57 5.87 -13.21 -15.74
CA LEU A 57 4.42 -13.24 -15.67
C LEU A 57 3.79 -13.31 -17.07
N SER A 58 2.65 -13.99 -17.18
CA SER A 58 1.75 -13.94 -18.35
C SER A 58 0.61 -12.95 -18.17
N SER A 59 0.31 -12.57 -16.93
CA SER A 59 -0.67 -11.55 -16.55
C SER A 59 -0.16 -10.78 -15.34
N LEU A 60 -0.37 -9.47 -15.33
CA LEU A 60 -0.08 -8.61 -14.18
C LEU A 60 -1.17 -8.71 -13.11
N SER A 61 -2.35 -9.19 -13.47
CA SER A 61 -3.48 -9.32 -12.55
C SER A 61 -3.73 -10.77 -12.17
N ARG A 62 -4.11 -10.96 -10.91
CA ARG A 62 -4.50 -12.26 -10.36
C ARG A 62 -5.84 -12.15 -9.65
N GLU A 63 -6.78 -12.99 -10.06
CA GLU A 63 -8.05 -13.11 -9.36
C GLU A 63 -7.85 -13.78 -8.00
N VAL A 64 -8.63 -13.33 -7.03
CA VAL A 64 -8.64 -13.95 -5.70
C VAL A 64 -9.46 -15.23 -5.79
N PRO A 65 -8.88 -16.40 -5.51
CA PRO A 65 -9.61 -17.66 -5.57
C PRO A 65 -10.68 -17.71 -4.47
N GLU A 66 -11.81 -18.37 -4.76
CA GLU A 66 -12.90 -18.56 -3.79
C GLU A 66 -12.43 -19.34 -2.55
N THR A 67 -11.51 -20.28 -2.77
CA THR A 67 -10.89 -21.09 -1.74
C THR A 67 -9.39 -20.76 -1.65
N THR A 68 -8.88 -20.68 -0.43
CA THR A 68 -7.44 -20.52 -0.20
C THR A 68 -7.04 -21.45 0.92
N GLU A 69 -6.09 -22.34 0.64
CA GLU A 69 -5.54 -23.23 1.64
C GLU A 69 -4.63 -22.46 2.59
N LEU A 70 -4.95 -22.55 3.88
CA LEU A 70 -4.22 -21.91 4.96
C LEU A 70 -4.37 -22.77 6.22
N ALA A 71 -3.39 -22.80 7.11
CA ALA A 71 -3.55 -23.53 8.37
C ALA A 71 -4.75 -22.96 9.16
N PRO A 72 -5.66 -23.78 9.72
CA PRO A 72 -6.82 -23.30 10.47
C PRO A 72 -6.48 -22.28 11.58
N PRO A 73 -5.40 -22.47 12.37
CA PRO A 73 -4.99 -21.47 13.37
C PRO A 73 -4.66 -20.10 12.77
N LEU A 74 -4.03 -20.08 11.59
CA LEU A 74 -3.68 -18.84 10.90
C LEU A 74 -4.94 -18.13 10.36
N ARG A 75 -5.93 -18.88 9.85
CA ARG A 75 -7.21 -18.30 9.43
C ARG A 75 -7.92 -17.61 10.60
N ALA A 76 -8.04 -18.32 11.73
CA ALA A 76 -8.63 -17.77 12.94
C ALA A 76 -7.91 -16.50 13.42
N ALA A 77 -6.58 -16.49 13.39
CA ALA A 77 -5.79 -15.32 13.76
C ALA A 77 -6.01 -14.12 12.82
N ILE A 78 -6.09 -14.35 11.51
CA ILE A 78 -6.38 -13.31 10.51
C ILE A 78 -7.80 -12.74 10.73
N ASP A 79 -8.78 -13.61 10.95
CA ASP A 79 -10.17 -13.20 11.14
C ASP A 79 -10.34 -12.39 12.44
N MET A 80 -9.68 -12.81 13.52
CA MET A 80 -9.62 -12.07 14.78
C MET A 80 -8.96 -10.70 14.59
N ALA A 81 -7.81 -10.64 13.90
CA ALA A 81 -7.14 -9.38 13.61
C ALA A 81 -8.03 -8.45 12.78
N ARG A 82 -8.71 -8.95 11.74
CA ARG A 82 -9.67 -8.18 10.95
C ARG A 82 -10.76 -7.59 11.85
N SER A 83 -11.38 -8.41 12.70
CA SER A 83 -12.46 -7.98 13.60
C SER A 83 -12.02 -6.85 14.52
N ASN A 84 -10.85 -6.98 15.15
CA ASN A 84 -10.32 -5.97 16.06
C ASN A 84 -9.98 -4.66 15.33
N ILE A 85 -9.34 -4.75 14.17
CA ILE A 85 -8.99 -3.58 13.34
C ILE A 85 -10.28 -2.86 12.88
N GLU A 86 -11.29 -3.61 12.45
CA GLU A 86 -12.57 -3.06 12.01
C GLU A 86 -13.31 -2.37 13.16
N GLN A 87 -13.38 -3.00 14.34
CA GLN A 87 -13.99 -2.40 15.53
C GLN A 87 -13.33 -1.05 15.86
N PHE A 88 -11.99 -1.01 15.88
CA PHE A 88 -11.25 0.20 16.19
C PHE A 88 -11.48 1.32 15.16
N HIS A 89 -11.37 1.01 13.86
CA HIS A 89 -11.54 2.03 12.81
C HIS A 89 -12.99 2.49 12.67
N ARG A 90 -13.97 1.60 12.91
CA ARG A 90 -15.40 1.97 12.87
C ARG A 90 -15.75 2.99 13.95
N ALA A 91 -15.15 2.87 15.14
CA ALA A 91 -15.35 3.83 16.24
C ALA A 91 -14.87 5.25 15.92
N GLN A 92 -14.06 5.45 14.88
CA GLN A 92 -13.54 6.76 14.48
C GLN A 92 -14.53 7.56 13.61
N LYS A 93 -15.63 6.95 13.14
CA LYS A 93 -16.63 7.64 12.32
C LYS A 93 -17.32 8.73 13.14
N ARG A 94 -17.21 9.99 12.69
CA ARG A 94 -17.83 11.16 13.33
C ARG A 94 -18.99 11.69 12.51
N THR A 95 -20.06 12.09 13.19
CA THR A 95 -21.14 12.87 12.61
C THR A 95 -20.88 14.33 12.91
N GLU A 96 -20.55 15.11 11.88
CA GLU A 96 -20.30 16.55 12.00
C GLU A 96 -21.64 17.28 12.14
N LYS A 97 -21.77 18.12 13.18
CA LYS A 97 -22.95 18.97 13.38
C LYS A 97 -22.76 20.31 12.67
N ALA A 98 -23.85 20.90 12.18
CA ALA A 98 -23.82 22.28 11.73
C ALA A 98 -23.61 23.24 12.91
N VAL A 99 -22.83 24.28 12.67
CA VAL A 99 -22.51 25.34 13.63
C VAL A 99 -22.97 26.66 13.04
N GLU A 100 -23.86 27.35 13.75
CA GLU A 100 -24.25 28.71 13.40
C GLU A 100 -23.17 29.68 13.89
N THR A 101 -22.44 30.31 12.97
CA THR A 101 -21.33 31.20 13.31
C THR A 101 -21.78 32.64 13.52
N GLN A 102 -22.87 33.02 12.85
CA GLN A 102 -23.61 34.27 12.99
C GLN A 102 -25.09 33.97 12.71
N PRO A 103 -26.04 34.82 13.16
CA PRO A 103 -27.46 34.64 12.86
C PRO A 103 -27.72 34.40 11.36
N GLY A 104 -28.24 33.22 11.03
CA GLY A 104 -28.54 32.77 9.67
C GLY A 104 -27.37 32.14 8.89
N VAL A 105 -26.16 32.06 9.46
CA VAL A 105 -24.96 31.52 8.77
C VAL A 105 -24.54 30.18 9.37
N LEU A 106 -24.86 29.09 8.66
CA LEU A 106 -24.52 27.72 9.06
C LEU A 106 -23.25 27.20 8.36
N CYS A 107 -22.28 26.76 9.16
CA CYS A 107 -21.07 26.10 8.70
C CYS A 107 -21.07 24.63 9.14
N TRP A 108 -20.66 23.71 8.25
CA TRP A 108 -20.59 22.29 8.56
C TRP A 108 -19.54 21.59 7.68
N ARG A 109 -19.23 20.33 8.00
CA ARG A 109 -18.27 19.52 7.25
C ARG A 109 -18.88 18.16 6.91
N ARG A 110 -18.44 17.57 5.80
CA ARG A 110 -18.77 16.20 5.42
C ARG A 110 -17.50 15.43 5.09
N ALA A 111 -17.38 14.21 5.61
CA ALA A 111 -16.41 13.25 5.11
C ALA A 111 -16.90 12.69 3.76
N VAL A 112 -16.05 12.76 2.74
CA VAL A 112 -16.27 12.14 1.43
C VAL A 112 -15.10 11.17 1.20
N PRO A 113 -15.35 9.88 0.88
CA PRO A 113 -14.28 8.95 0.60
C PRO A 113 -13.49 9.36 -0.64
N VAL A 114 -12.20 9.05 -0.63
CA VAL A 114 -11.41 9.02 -1.87
C VAL A 114 -11.98 7.92 -2.75
N GLU A 115 -12.21 8.22 -4.03
CA GLU A 115 -12.93 7.29 -4.91
C GLU A 115 -12.11 6.02 -5.17
N ARG A 116 -10.83 6.18 -5.57
CA ARG A 116 -9.93 5.08 -5.89
C ARG A 116 -8.68 5.16 -5.04
N VAL A 117 -8.38 4.08 -4.31
CA VAL A 117 -7.18 3.99 -3.47
C VAL A 117 -6.30 2.84 -3.92
N GLY A 118 -4.99 3.10 -3.99
CA GLY A 118 -3.96 2.12 -4.26
C GLY A 118 -3.30 1.65 -2.98
N LEU A 119 -3.26 0.35 -2.73
CA LEU A 119 -2.67 -0.25 -1.55
C LEU A 119 -1.44 -1.05 -1.96
N TYR A 120 -0.26 -0.54 -1.62
CA TYR A 120 0.97 -1.31 -1.79
C TYR A 120 1.20 -2.22 -0.58
N ILE A 121 1.25 -3.52 -0.82
CA ILE A 121 1.57 -4.53 0.18
C ILE A 121 2.99 -5.02 -0.08
N PRO A 122 3.96 -4.77 0.82
CA PRO A 122 5.30 -5.29 0.62
C PRO A 122 5.28 -6.83 0.60
N GLY A 123 6.08 -7.39 -0.31
CA GLY A 123 6.46 -8.80 -0.28
C GLY A 123 7.98 -8.95 -0.22
N GLY A 124 8.45 -10.19 -0.37
CA GLY A 124 9.84 -10.58 -0.17
C GLY A 124 9.91 -11.86 0.66
N SER A 125 10.81 -11.90 1.65
CA SER A 125 11.01 -13.08 2.52
C SER A 125 9.82 -13.42 3.42
N ALA A 126 8.92 -12.47 3.69
CA ALA A 126 7.73 -12.69 4.52
C ALA A 126 6.48 -12.03 3.91
N PRO A 127 5.35 -12.74 3.86
CA PRO A 127 4.09 -12.18 3.36
C PRO A 127 3.42 -11.28 4.39
N LEU A 128 3.34 -9.97 4.12
CA LEU A 128 2.78 -8.98 5.04
C LEU A 128 1.25 -8.83 4.90
N PHE A 129 0.50 -9.92 5.07
CA PHE A 129 -0.98 -9.89 5.04
C PHE A 129 -1.59 -8.95 6.09
N SER A 130 -0.90 -8.70 7.21
CA SER A 130 -1.31 -7.72 8.23
C SER A 130 -1.36 -6.28 7.69
N THR A 131 -0.47 -5.93 6.75
CA THR A 131 -0.50 -4.62 6.09
C THR A 131 -1.76 -4.48 5.25
N LEU A 132 -2.18 -5.54 4.57
CA LEU A 132 -3.42 -5.53 3.79
C LEU A 132 -4.64 -5.27 4.69
N LEU A 133 -4.71 -5.91 5.87
CA LEU A 133 -5.75 -5.62 6.86
C LEU A 133 -5.75 -4.13 7.27
N MET A 134 -4.58 -3.60 7.65
CA MET A 134 -4.45 -2.22 8.14
C MET A 134 -4.80 -1.16 7.09
N LEU A 135 -4.70 -1.47 5.81
CA LEU A 135 -4.99 -0.53 4.73
C LEU A 135 -6.42 -0.69 4.18
N ALA A 136 -6.85 -1.92 3.91
CA ALA A 136 -8.10 -2.17 3.23
C ALA A 136 -9.32 -2.08 4.16
N VAL A 137 -9.20 -2.44 5.45
CA VAL A 137 -10.30 -2.29 6.41
C VAL A 137 -10.77 -0.83 6.51
N PRO A 138 -9.91 0.16 6.80
CA PRO A 138 -10.35 1.55 6.82
C PRO A 138 -10.80 2.08 5.45
N ALA A 139 -10.17 1.64 4.35
CA ALA A 139 -10.62 2.04 3.00
C ALA A 139 -12.07 1.61 2.71
N ARG A 140 -12.42 0.37 3.09
CA ARG A 140 -13.80 -0.15 2.98
C ARG A 140 -14.77 0.59 3.89
N LEU A 141 -14.40 0.83 5.15
CA LEU A 141 -15.25 1.55 6.10
C LEU A 141 -15.49 3.01 5.66
N ALA A 142 -14.50 3.64 5.04
CA ALA A 142 -14.65 4.98 4.48
C ALA A 142 -15.62 5.01 3.28
N GLY A 143 -15.76 3.89 2.56
CA GLY A 143 -16.59 3.78 1.35
C GLY A 143 -15.82 4.11 0.07
N CYS A 144 -14.51 3.83 0.02
CA CYS A 144 -13.74 3.93 -1.22
C CYS A 144 -14.33 2.94 -2.24
N ARG A 145 -14.63 3.41 -3.46
CA ARG A 145 -15.33 2.61 -4.47
C ARG A 145 -14.41 1.58 -5.11
N GLU A 146 -13.17 1.97 -5.36
CA GLU A 146 -12.17 1.11 -5.97
C GLU A 146 -10.95 0.99 -5.06
N ILE A 147 -10.54 -0.25 -4.79
CA ILE A 147 -9.36 -0.57 -3.99
C ILE A 147 -8.44 -1.41 -4.87
N VAL A 148 -7.40 -0.77 -5.40
CA VAL A 148 -6.36 -1.41 -6.21
C VAL A 148 -5.27 -1.92 -5.27
N VAL A 149 -4.95 -3.21 -5.34
CA VAL A 149 -3.92 -3.81 -4.47
C VAL A 149 -2.75 -4.29 -5.30
N CYS A 150 -1.55 -3.78 -5.00
CA CYS A 150 -0.31 -4.24 -5.62
C CYS A 150 0.55 -4.96 -4.58
N THR A 151 1.06 -6.13 -4.95
CA THR A 151 2.02 -6.90 -4.16
C THR A 151 3.02 -7.58 -5.11
N PRO A 152 4.33 -7.57 -4.82
CA PRO A 152 5.28 -8.32 -5.63
C PRO A 152 4.97 -9.83 -5.55
N PRO A 153 5.22 -10.58 -6.64
CA PRO A 153 5.17 -12.03 -6.60
C PRO A 153 6.43 -12.61 -5.93
N ASN A 154 6.41 -13.91 -5.65
CA ASN A 154 7.64 -14.68 -5.45
C ASN A 154 8.33 -14.95 -6.80
N ALA A 155 9.49 -15.61 -6.79
CA ALA A 155 10.24 -15.95 -8.00
C ALA A 155 9.43 -16.82 -9.00
N ASP A 156 8.48 -17.61 -8.51
CA ASP A 156 7.57 -18.43 -9.33
C ASP A 156 6.36 -17.66 -9.88
N GLY A 157 6.26 -16.35 -9.62
CA GLY A 157 5.14 -15.52 -10.08
C GLY A 157 3.87 -15.63 -9.23
N HIS A 158 3.96 -16.15 -8.00
CA HIS A 158 2.83 -16.38 -7.11
C HIS A 158 2.73 -15.37 -5.96
N ILE A 159 1.49 -15.05 -5.57
CA ILE A 159 1.16 -14.31 -4.36
C ILE A 159 1.03 -15.30 -3.21
N ALA A 160 1.54 -14.93 -2.04
CA ALA A 160 1.42 -15.75 -0.85
C ALA A 160 -0.05 -16.05 -0.47
N PRO A 161 -0.38 -17.30 -0.10
CA PRO A 161 -1.75 -17.71 0.26
C PRO A 161 -2.40 -16.84 1.35
N ALA A 162 -1.62 -16.38 2.34
CA ALA A 162 -2.14 -15.52 3.40
C ALA A 162 -2.66 -14.18 2.88
N ILE A 163 -1.98 -13.58 1.89
CA ILE A 163 -2.42 -12.33 1.25
C ILE A 163 -3.72 -12.56 0.46
N LEU A 164 -3.81 -13.67 -0.28
CA LEU A 164 -5.02 -14.03 -1.05
C LEU A 164 -6.22 -14.29 -0.12
N TYR A 165 -6.02 -15.04 0.97
CA TYR A 165 -7.05 -15.27 1.98
C TYR A 165 -7.53 -13.94 2.60
N THR A 166 -6.59 -13.07 2.97
CA THR A 166 -6.91 -11.76 3.53
C THR A 166 -7.66 -10.88 2.53
N ALA A 167 -7.24 -10.85 1.26
CA ALA A 167 -7.95 -10.11 0.21
C ALA A 167 -9.40 -10.60 0.06
N ARG A 168 -9.60 -11.92 0.07
CA ARG A 168 -10.93 -12.56 -0.04
C ARG A 168 -11.87 -12.13 1.08
N ILE A 169 -11.45 -12.24 2.35
CA ILE A 169 -12.30 -11.87 3.50
C ILE A 169 -12.55 -10.36 3.60
N LEU A 170 -11.77 -9.56 2.85
CA LEU A 170 -11.95 -8.13 2.66
C LEU A 170 -12.69 -7.80 1.36
N GLY A 171 -13.24 -8.79 0.64
CA GLY A 171 -14.01 -8.59 -0.59
C GLY A 171 -13.24 -7.97 -1.75
N ILE A 172 -11.90 -8.04 -1.74
CA ILE A 172 -11.05 -7.65 -2.87
C ILE A 172 -11.05 -8.81 -3.85
N LYS A 173 -11.43 -8.54 -5.11
CA LYS A 173 -11.61 -9.58 -6.14
C LYS A 173 -10.35 -9.83 -6.99
N ARG A 174 -9.48 -8.82 -7.11
CA ARG A 174 -8.32 -8.84 -8.00
C ARG A 174 -7.16 -8.12 -7.35
N LEU A 175 -5.95 -8.69 -7.46
CA LEU A 175 -4.69 -8.06 -7.07
C LEU A 175 -3.79 -7.94 -8.30
N PHE A 176 -2.80 -7.06 -8.21
CA PHE A 176 -1.76 -6.90 -9.21
C PHE A 176 -0.42 -7.42 -8.66
N THR A 177 0.20 -8.33 -9.40
CA THR A 177 1.46 -9.01 -9.06
C THR A 177 2.67 -8.16 -9.43
N ILE A 178 2.75 -6.96 -8.86
CA ILE A 178 3.82 -5.98 -9.11
C ILE A 178 4.30 -5.37 -7.79
N GLY A 179 5.62 -5.16 -7.68
CA GLY A 179 6.28 -4.58 -6.51
C GLY A 179 6.97 -3.24 -6.77
N GLY A 180 7.71 -2.76 -5.77
CA GLY A 180 8.70 -1.70 -5.94
C GLY A 180 8.15 -0.34 -6.39
N ALA A 181 9.03 0.46 -7.00
CA ALA A 181 8.69 1.77 -7.56
C ALA A 181 7.77 1.65 -8.77
N GLN A 182 7.85 0.55 -9.53
CA GLN A 182 7.02 0.29 -10.70
C GLN A 182 5.54 0.09 -10.34
N ALA A 183 5.23 -0.55 -9.19
CA ALA A 183 3.87 -0.63 -8.68
C ALA A 183 3.31 0.75 -8.30
N VAL A 184 4.14 1.61 -7.70
CA VAL A 184 3.75 2.99 -7.38
C VAL A 184 3.48 3.79 -8.65
N ALA A 185 4.35 3.65 -9.66
CA ALA A 185 4.16 4.28 -10.97
C ALA A 185 2.85 3.84 -11.63
N ALA A 186 2.57 2.53 -11.64
CA ALA A 186 1.37 1.97 -12.25
C ALA A 186 0.10 2.49 -11.59
N MET A 187 0.06 2.55 -10.25
CA MET A 187 -1.09 3.14 -9.55
C MET A 187 -1.20 4.65 -9.75
N CYS A 188 -0.08 5.37 -9.90
CA CYS A 188 -0.06 6.82 -10.07
C CYS A 188 -0.54 7.25 -11.47
N TYR A 189 -0.02 6.61 -12.52
CA TYR A 189 -0.27 6.98 -13.91
C TYR A 189 -1.41 6.19 -14.54
N GLY A 190 -1.68 4.99 -14.03
CA GLY A 190 -2.48 3.98 -14.71
C GLY A 190 -1.69 3.31 -15.84
N THR A 191 -2.07 2.08 -16.16
CA THR A 191 -1.62 1.32 -17.33
C THR A 191 -2.81 0.64 -18.00
N GLU A 192 -2.57 -0.17 -19.02
CA GLU A 192 -3.59 -0.97 -19.69
C GLU A 192 -4.30 -1.92 -18.72
N SER A 193 -3.54 -2.52 -17.78
CA SER A 193 -4.09 -3.42 -16.77
C SER A 193 -4.37 -2.75 -15.42
N VAL A 194 -3.53 -1.81 -14.98
CA VAL A 194 -3.58 -1.27 -13.61
C VAL A 194 -4.34 0.06 -13.60
N PRO A 195 -5.47 0.17 -12.87
CA PRO A 195 -6.20 1.42 -12.78
C PRO A 195 -5.39 2.51 -12.08
N ARG A 196 -5.47 3.73 -12.63
CA ARG A 196 -4.99 4.94 -11.92
C ARG A 196 -5.82 5.17 -10.67
N VAL A 197 -5.15 5.47 -9.56
CA VAL A 197 -5.79 5.78 -8.27
C VAL A 197 -5.59 7.24 -7.87
N ASP A 198 -6.43 7.71 -6.95
CA ASP A 198 -6.38 9.09 -6.46
C ASP A 198 -5.48 9.23 -5.22
N LYS A 199 -5.21 8.12 -4.51
CA LYS A 199 -4.28 8.10 -3.38
C LYS A 199 -3.62 6.74 -3.18
N ILE A 200 -2.30 6.74 -2.98
CA ILE A 200 -1.50 5.52 -2.76
C ILE A 200 -1.11 5.42 -1.28
N PHE A 201 -1.33 4.24 -0.68
CA PHE A 201 -1.00 3.92 0.69
C PHE A 201 -0.03 2.73 0.78
N GLY A 202 0.45 2.48 2.00
CA GLY A 202 1.24 1.32 2.36
C GLY A 202 2.71 1.63 2.65
N PRO A 203 3.34 0.86 3.55
CA PRO A 203 4.78 0.95 3.79
C PRO A 203 5.57 0.39 2.61
N GLY A 204 6.88 0.59 2.60
CA GLY A 204 7.76 -0.04 1.61
C GLY A 204 9.22 0.27 1.88
N ASN A 205 10.09 -0.32 1.07
CA ASN A 205 11.52 0.00 1.12
C ASN A 205 11.78 1.45 0.64
N ARG A 206 13.06 1.85 0.62
CA ARG A 206 13.46 3.21 0.21
C ARG A 206 13.02 3.56 -1.21
N TYR A 207 13.05 2.61 -2.15
CA TYR A 207 12.57 2.82 -3.53
C TYR A 207 11.06 3.10 -3.58
N VAL A 208 10.25 2.33 -2.86
CA VAL A 208 8.79 2.54 -2.78
C VAL A 208 8.48 3.88 -2.12
N THR A 209 9.18 4.21 -1.04
CA THR A 209 8.97 5.47 -0.31
C THR A 209 9.32 6.67 -1.17
N LEU A 210 10.48 6.65 -1.82
CA LEU A 210 10.91 7.73 -2.71
C LEU A 210 10.00 7.84 -3.93
N ALA A 211 9.56 6.72 -4.52
CA ALA A 211 8.59 6.72 -5.61
C ALA A 211 7.28 7.40 -5.20
N LYS A 212 6.77 7.14 -3.99
CA LYS A 212 5.55 7.81 -3.46
C LYS A 212 5.76 9.30 -3.23
N GLN A 213 6.94 9.72 -2.80
CA GLN A 213 7.29 11.13 -2.64
C GLN A 213 7.35 11.82 -4.02
N MET A 214 8.00 11.19 -5.00
CA MET A 214 8.12 11.76 -6.35
C MET A 214 6.77 11.80 -7.08
N ALA A 215 5.94 10.77 -6.92
CA ALA A 215 4.60 10.70 -7.49
C ALA A 215 3.62 11.75 -6.92
N GLN A 216 3.88 12.29 -5.73
CA GLN A 216 3.07 13.39 -5.16
C GLN A 216 3.39 14.75 -5.78
N SER A 217 4.58 14.90 -6.38
CA SER A 217 5.08 16.16 -6.93
C SER A 217 5.03 16.22 -8.46
N ALA A 218 4.46 15.20 -9.10
CA ALA A 218 4.48 14.98 -10.55
C ALA A 218 3.15 15.29 -11.23
#